data_AF-A0A455UD86-F1
#
_entry.id   AF-A0A455UD86-F1
#
_cell.length_a   1.000
_cell.length_b   1.000
_cell.length_c   1.000
_cell.angle_alpha   90.00
_cell.angle_beta   90.00
_cell.angle_gamma   90.00
#
_symmetry.space_group_name_H-M   'P 1'
#
loop_
_entity.id
_entity.type
_entity.pdbx_description
1 polymer ?
#
loop_
_entity_poly.entity_id
_entity_poly.type
_entity_poly.pdbx_seq_one_letter_code
_entity_poly.pdbx_strand_id
1 'polypeptide(L)'
;MDKLIITGNGSVDGEVWVSGAKNAALPILCASLLADGPVVIGNLPHLQDITTTLELLGRMGVEPVMGEKLSIQLDGSQVTQCHAPYELVKRCGLPSWCWGLCLPILVRPMYRYPAAAPLAHALWICIFVA
;
A
#
# COMPACT_ATOMS: atom_id res chain seq x y z
N MET A 1 -11.85 -9.25 21.31
CA MET A 1 -12.47 -8.03 20.79
C MET A 1 -12.33 -6.96 21.85
N ASP A 2 -11.57 -5.93 21.55
CA ASP A 2 -11.26 -4.89 22.52
C ASP A 2 -12.46 -3.97 22.68
N LYS A 3 -12.65 -3.47 23.90
CA LYS A 3 -13.76 -2.57 24.26
C LYS A 3 -13.18 -1.27 24.78
N LEU A 4 -13.67 -0.16 24.24
CA LEU A 4 -13.45 1.18 24.78
C LEU A 4 -14.66 1.55 25.62
N ILE A 5 -14.47 1.70 26.93
CA ILE A 5 -15.48 2.22 27.85
C ILE A 5 -15.20 3.72 27.99
N ILE A 6 -16.12 4.56 27.51
CA ILE A 6 -16.00 6.02 27.58
C ILE A 6 -16.97 6.52 28.64
N THR A 7 -16.47 7.24 29.63
CA THR A 7 -17.27 7.93 30.63
C THR A 7 -17.13 9.43 30.41
N GLY A 8 -18.24 10.13 30.22
CA GLY A 8 -18.22 11.58 30.01
C GLY A 8 -17.77 12.32 31.27
N ASN A 9 -16.82 13.26 31.13
CA ASN A 9 -16.30 14.08 32.23
C ASN A 9 -16.14 15.57 31.86
N GLY A 10 -17.00 16.10 30.99
CA GLY A 10 -16.97 17.50 30.55
C GLY A 10 -16.32 17.71 29.17
N SER A 11 -16.04 18.98 28.84
CA SER A 11 -15.39 19.36 27.58
C SER A 11 -13.93 18.94 27.54
N VAL A 12 -13.45 18.54 26.36
CA VAL A 12 -12.02 18.24 26.14
C VAL A 12 -11.28 19.55 25.91
N ASP A 13 -10.21 19.76 26.67
CA ASP A 13 -9.27 20.88 26.51
C ASP A 13 -7.84 20.32 26.48
N GLY A 14 -7.04 20.73 25.49
CA GLY A 14 -5.69 20.25 25.28
C GLY A 14 -5.25 20.23 23.82
N GLU A 15 -3.98 19.89 23.62
CA GLU A 15 -3.34 19.80 22.31
C GLU A 15 -3.01 18.34 21.97
N VAL A 16 -3.12 17.97 20.69
CA VAL A 16 -2.79 16.63 20.20
C VAL A 16 -1.93 16.72 18.94
N TRP A 17 -0.99 15.79 18.82
CA TRP A 17 -0.18 15.65 17.62
C TRP A 17 -0.89 14.76 16.61
N VAL A 18 -1.07 15.25 15.39
CA VAL A 18 -1.74 14.51 14.32
C VAL A 18 -0.71 13.66 13.57
N SER A 19 -0.95 12.36 13.47
CA SER A 19 -0.16 11.46 12.62
C SER A 19 -0.41 11.72 11.13
N GLY A 20 0.46 11.24 10.25
CA GLY A 20 0.23 11.34 8.82
C GLY A 20 -1.10 10.74 8.35
N ALA A 21 -1.57 11.20 7.19
CA ALA A 21 -2.87 10.82 6.65
C ALA A 21 -2.83 9.42 6.03
N LYS A 22 -3.60 8.47 6.56
CA LYS A 22 -3.76 7.11 6.00
C LYS A 22 -4.02 7.12 4.50
N ASN A 23 -4.97 7.93 4.05
CA ASN A 23 -5.41 7.93 2.65
C ASN A 23 -4.39 8.54 1.68
N ALA A 24 -3.39 9.27 2.20
CA ALA A 24 -2.23 9.69 1.43
C ALA A 24 -1.11 8.64 1.50
N ALA A 25 -0.88 8.07 2.69
CA ALA A 25 0.16 7.08 2.93
C ALA A 25 0.00 5.82 2.05
N LEU A 26 -1.22 5.27 1.97
CA LEU A 26 -1.48 4.05 1.21
C LEU A 26 -1.12 4.14 -0.29
N PRO A 27 -1.59 5.14 -1.07
CA PRO A 27 -1.16 5.29 -2.46
C PRO A 27 0.32 5.62 -2.61
N ILE A 28 0.94 6.32 -1.65
CA ILE A 28 2.39 6.59 -1.67
C ILE A 28 3.19 5.30 -1.51
N LEU A 29 2.77 4.40 -0.60
CA LEU A 29 3.36 3.07 -0.44
C LEU A 29 3.25 2.24 -1.73
N CYS A 30 2.11 2.31 -2.43
CA CYS A 30 1.97 1.66 -3.74
C CYS A 30 2.83 2.31 -4.82
N ALA A 31 2.93 3.65 -4.82
CA ALA A 31 3.71 4.40 -5.79
C ALA A 31 5.22 4.16 -5.65
N SER A 32 5.72 3.74 -4.48
CA SER A 32 7.14 3.37 -4.32
C SER A 32 7.55 2.19 -5.21
N LEU A 33 6.59 1.37 -5.62
CA LEU A 33 6.84 0.28 -6.57
C LEU A 33 7.19 0.82 -7.98
N LEU A 34 6.76 2.04 -8.33
CA LEU A 34 7.04 2.68 -9.62
C LEU A 34 8.43 3.31 -9.68
N ALA A 35 9.13 3.44 -8.55
CA ALA A 35 10.45 4.01 -8.50
C ALA A 35 11.53 3.03 -8.97
N ASP A 36 12.55 3.54 -9.65
CA ASP A 36 13.71 2.76 -10.13
C ASP A 36 14.80 2.60 -9.06
N GLY A 37 14.49 2.90 -7.80
CA GLY A 37 15.42 2.81 -6.67
C GLY A 37 14.73 3.02 -5.32
N PRO A 38 15.50 3.05 -4.21
CA PRO A 38 14.95 3.14 -2.87
C PRO A 38 14.23 4.47 -2.62
N VAL A 39 13.04 4.38 -2.03
CA VAL A 39 12.19 5.50 -1.62
C VAL A 39 12.03 5.47 -0.11
N VAL A 40 12.27 6.60 0.55
CA VAL A 40 12.08 6.75 2.01
C VAL A 40 10.78 7.52 2.26
N ILE A 41 9.88 6.91 3.04
CA ILE A 41 8.57 7.46 3.38
C ILE A 41 8.54 7.68 4.89
N GLY A 42 8.39 8.95 5.30
CA GLY A 42 8.26 9.34 6.70
C GLY A 42 6.81 9.63 7.11
N ASN A 43 6.62 9.88 8.41
CA ASN A 43 5.33 10.29 8.99
C ASN A 43 4.18 9.33 8.65
N LEU A 44 4.43 8.02 8.66
CA LEU A 44 3.38 7.02 8.46
C LEU A 44 2.58 6.83 9.76
N PRO A 45 1.24 6.80 9.70
CA PRO A 45 0.44 6.54 10.89
C PRO A 45 0.53 5.06 11.30
N HIS A 46 0.53 4.79 12.60
CA HIS A 46 0.57 3.42 13.13
C HIS A 46 -0.82 2.78 13.08
N LEU A 47 -1.22 2.32 11.90
CA LEU A 47 -2.54 1.73 11.63
C LEU A 47 -2.41 0.36 10.97
N GLN A 48 -3.41 -0.50 11.21
CA GLN A 48 -3.46 -1.84 10.64
C GLN A 48 -3.40 -1.86 9.11
N ASP A 49 -3.98 -0.84 8.46
CA ASP A 49 -3.95 -0.71 7.00
C ASP A 49 -2.51 -0.55 6.48
N ILE A 50 -1.69 0.28 7.15
CA ILE A 50 -0.27 0.47 6.80
C ILE A 50 0.48 -0.84 6.95
N THR A 51 0.32 -1.53 8.08
CA THR A 51 0.95 -2.83 8.33
C THR A 51 0.55 -3.87 7.28
N THR A 52 -0.73 -3.92 6.90
CA THR A 52 -1.23 -4.87 5.90
C THR A 52 -0.70 -4.53 4.50
N THR A 53 -0.58 -3.25 4.15
CA THR A 53 0.03 -2.84 2.89
C THR A 53 1.52 -3.19 2.84
N LEU A 54 2.26 -2.97 3.93
CA LEU A 54 3.68 -3.37 4.00
C LEU A 54 3.85 -4.88 3.90
N GLU A 55 2.97 -5.67 4.54
CA GLU A 55 2.95 -7.13 4.38
C GLU A 55 2.69 -7.53 2.92
N LEU A 56 1.76 -6.85 2.25
CA LEU A 56 1.45 -7.09 0.84
C LEU A 56 2.66 -6.78 -0.05
N LEU A 57 3.35 -5.66 0.18
CA LEU A 57 4.56 -5.30 -0.55
C LEU A 57 5.71 -6.31 -0.29
N GLY A 58 5.85 -6.78 0.95
CA GLY A 58 6.79 -7.84 1.31
C GLY A 58 6.54 -9.14 0.54
N ARG A 59 5.28 -9.55 0.37
CA ARG A 59 4.93 -10.72 -0.46
C ARG A 59 5.24 -10.54 -1.94
N MET A 60 5.33 -9.29 -2.41
CA MET A 60 5.77 -8.98 -3.78
C MET A 60 7.31 -8.98 -3.93
N GLY A 61 8.06 -9.18 -2.83
CA GLY A 61 9.52 -9.15 -2.77
C GLY A 61 10.11 -7.83 -2.32
N VAL A 62 9.29 -6.84 -1.96
CA VAL A 62 9.75 -5.53 -1.48
C VAL A 62 9.77 -5.53 0.04
N GLU A 63 10.93 -5.83 0.61
CA GLU A 63 11.12 -5.84 2.06
C GLU A 63 11.24 -4.41 2.62
N PRO A 64 10.34 -4.00 3.53
CA PRO A 64 10.43 -2.70 4.16
C PRO A 64 11.59 -2.63 5.16
N VAL A 65 12.47 -1.65 4.97
CA VAL A 65 13.57 -1.38 5.90
C VAL A 65 13.18 -0.21 6.80
N MET A 66 13.17 -0.43 8.11
CA MET A 66 12.93 0.63 9.09
C MET A 66 14.13 1.57 9.14
N GLY A 67 13.91 2.84 8.78
CA GLY A 67 14.90 3.90 8.90
C GLY A 67 14.78 4.67 10.22
N GLU A 68 15.51 5.77 10.31
CA GLU A 68 15.43 6.68 11.45
C GLU A 68 14.07 7.41 11.49
N LYS A 69 13.70 7.91 12.68
CA LYS A 69 12.48 8.72 12.90
C LYS A 69 11.17 8.09 12.38
N LEU A 70 11.03 6.78 12.52
CA LEU A 70 9.84 6.02 12.07
C LEU A 70 9.60 6.14 10.55
N SER A 71 10.68 6.34 9.77
CA SER A 71 10.63 6.25 8.32
C SER A 71 10.73 4.81 7.86
N ILE A 72 10.15 4.52 6.69
CA ILE A 72 10.22 3.23 6.03
C ILE A 72 10.86 3.44 4.66
N GLN A 73 11.89 2.66 4.38
CA GLN A 73 12.50 2.59 3.06
C GLN A 73 11.94 1.38 2.30
N LEU A 74 11.53 1.61 1.06
CA LEU A 74 11.03 0.60 0.13
C LEU A 74 11.81 0.70 -1.17
N ASP A 75 12.11 -0.44 -1.79
CA ASP A 75 12.79 -0.49 -3.09
C ASP A 75 11.94 -1.26 -4.11
N GLY A 76 11.24 -0.53 -4.98
CA GLY A 76 10.40 -1.10 -6.04
C GLY A 76 11.18 -1.86 -7.11
N SER A 77 12.51 -1.69 -7.20
CA SER A 77 13.34 -2.43 -8.14
C SER A 77 13.49 -3.92 -7.77
N GLN A 78 13.21 -4.28 -6.51
CA GLN A 78 13.37 -5.63 -5.96
C GLN A 78 12.11 -6.51 -6.10
N VAL A 79 11.07 -6.03 -6.80
CA VAL A 79 9.83 -6.81 -6.99
C VAL A 79 10.13 -8.14 -7.69
N THR A 80 9.84 -9.25 -7.02
CA THR A 80 10.02 -10.61 -7.54
C THR A 80 8.69 -11.26 -7.94
N GLN A 81 7.60 -10.87 -7.28
CA GLN A 81 6.26 -11.43 -7.53
C GLN A 81 5.25 -10.31 -7.79
N CYS A 82 4.57 -10.39 -8.92
CA CYS A 82 3.53 -9.45 -9.33
C CYS A 82 2.14 -10.00 -9.02
N HIS A 83 1.95 -10.54 -7.80
CA HIS A 83 0.70 -11.13 -7.35
C HIS A 83 0.34 -10.59 -5.97
N ALA A 84 -0.83 -9.97 -5.86
CA ALA A 84 -1.37 -9.44 -4.62
C ALA A 84 -2.43 -10.42 -4.07
N PRO A 85 -2.19 -11.11 -2.95
CA PRO A 85 -3.14 -12.08 -2.42
C PRO A 85 -4.46 -11.41 -2.00
N TYR A 86 -5.58 -11.97 -2.45
CA TYR A 86 -6.92 -11.42 -2.22
C TYR A 86 -7.21 -11.12 -0.75
N GLU A 87 -6.81 -12.01 0.17
CA GLU A 87 -6.99 -11.82 1.62
C GLU A 87 -6.35 -10.53 2.15
N LEU A 88 -5.19 -10.14 1.60
CA LEU A 88 -4.52 -8.91 1.97
C LEU A 88 -5.14 -7.69 1.30
N VAL A 89 -5.53 -7.82 0.02
CA VAL A 89 -6.24 -6.77 -0.74
C VAL A 89 -7.52 -6.35 -0.04
N LYS A 90 -8.29 -7.34 0.44
CA LYS A 90 -9.54 -7.12 1.17
C LYS A 90 -9.31 -6.43 2.52
N ARG A 91 -8.17 -6.67 3.16
CA ARG A 91 -7.85 -6.18 4.52
C ARG A 91 -7.14 -4.83 4.55
N CYS A 92 -6.36 -4.47 3.53
CA CYS A 92 -5.50 -3.27 3.56
C CYS A 92 -6.26 -1.95 3.44
N GLY A 93 -7.56 -1.97 3.15
CA GLY A 93 -8.40 -0.76 3.09
C GLY A 93 -7.94 0.25 2.03
N LEU A 94 -7.19 -0.20 1.01
CA LEU A 94 -6.70 0.61 -0.09
C LEU A 94 -7.88 0.98 -1.01
N PRO A 95 -8.10 2.28 -1.32
CA PRO A 95 -9.16 2.69 -2.22
C PRO A 95 -9.07 2.00 -3.59
N SER A 96 -10.20 1.61 -4.17
CA SER A 96 -10.24 0.84 -5.42
C SER A 96 -9.50 1.52 -6.58
N TRP A 97 -9.53 2.85 -6.66
CA TRP A 97 -8.83 3.62 -7.69
C TRP A 97 -7.29 3.58 -7.53
N CYS A 98 -6.77 3.40 -6.31
CA CYS A 98 -5.33 3.33 -6.07
C CYS A 98 -4.70 2.07 -6.66
N TRP A 99 -5.48 0.99 -6.85
CA TRP A 99 -5.00 -0.22 -7.54
C TRP A 99 -4.54 0.06 -8.97
N GLY A 100 -5.03 1.13 -9.60
CA GLY A 100 -4.54 1.60 -10.89
C GLY A 100 -3.05 1.99 -10.87
N LEU A 101 -2.50 2.41 -9.72
CA LEU A 101 -1.08 2.73 -9.57
C LEU A 101 -0.19 1.49 -9.55
N CYS A 102 -0.71 0.35 -9.06
CA CYS A 102 -0.02 -0.94 -9.07
C CYS A 102 -0.11 -1.62 -10.43
N LEU A 103 -1.04 -1.21 -11.30
CA LEU A 103 -1.30 -1.83 -12.60
C LEU A 103 -0.03 -1.97 -13.44
N PRO A 104 0.79 -0.93 -13.69
CA PRO A 104 1.97 -1.05 -14.56
C PRO A 104 2.93 -2.15 -14.13
N ILE A 105 2.92 -2.51 -12.85
CA ILE A 105 3.83 -3.45 -12.21
C ILE A 105 3.22 -4.85 -12.20
N LEU A 106 1.91 -4.96 -11.95
CA LEU A 106 1.18 -6.22 -12.13
C LEU A 106 1.24 -6.71 -13.59
N VAL A 107 1.34 -5.80 -14.57
CA VAL A 107 1.57 -6.13 -15.99
C VAL A 107 3.04 -6.08 -16.45
N ARG A 108 4.02 -5.70 -15.60
CA ARG A 108 5.47 -5.75 -15.96
C ARG A 108 5.91 -7.12 -16.52
N PRO A 109 5.49 -8.29 -15.98
CA PRO A 109 5.87 -9.57 -16.60
C PRO A 109 5.22 -9.80 -17.97
N MET A 110 4.08 -9.17 -18.28
CA MET A 110 3.45 -9.26 -19.61
C MET A 110 4.11 -8.37 -20.65
N TYR A 111 4.61 -7.19 -20.27
CA TYR A 111 5.27 -6.25 -21.21
C TYR A 111 6.69 -6.67 -21.63
N ARG A 112 7.23 -7.75 -21.07
CA ARG A 112 8.46 -8.40 -21.54
C ARG A 112 8.23 -9.31 -22.75
N TYR A 113 6.98 -9.50 -23.18
CA TYR A 113 6.63 -10.07 -24.49
C TYR A 113 6.39 -8.95 -25.51
N PRO A 114 6.86 -9.11 -26.77
CA PRO A 114 6.80 -8.05 -27.75
C PRO A 114 5.35 -7.77 -28.17
N ALA A 115 4.98 -6.50 -28.07
CA ALA A 115 3.93 -5.76 -28.78
C ALA A 115 2.51 -6.36 -28.88
N ALA A 116 1.56 -5.52 -28.47
CA ALA A 116 0.13 -5.53 -28.79
C ALA A 116 -0.78 -6.47 -27.99
N ALA A 117 -1.31 -5.96 -26.88
CA ALA A 117 -2.64 -6.36 -26.41
C ALA A 117 -3.40 -5.13 -25.85
N PRO A 118 -4.73 -5.01 -26.07
CA PRO A 118 -5.46 -3.80 -25.75
C PRO A 118 -5.67 -3.64 -24.24
N LEU A 119 -5.16 -2.52 -23.71
CA LEU A 119 -5.13 -2.14 -22.28
C LEU A 119 -6.50 -2.11 -21.57
N ALA A 120 -7.63 -2.09 -22.28
CA ALA A 120 -8.92 -1.79 -21.66
C ALA A 120 -9.73 -3.01 -21.15
N HIS A 121 -9.54 -4.22 -21.71
CA HIS A 121 -10.37 -5.39 -21.35
C HIS A 121 -9.73 -6.35 -20.33
N ALA A 122 -8.41 -6.29 -20.13
CA ALA A 122 -7.73 -7.04 -19.06
C ALA A 122 -7.97 -6.45 -17.66
N LEU A 123 -8.42 -5.19 -17.60
CA LEU A 123 -8.59 -4.40 -16.36
C LEU A 123 -9.75 -4.86 -15.47
N TRP A 124 -10.77 -5.51 -16.01
CA TRP A 124 -11.91 -6.00 -15.22
C TRP A 124 -11.72 -7.44 -14.72
N ILE A 125 -10.95 -8.27 -15.43
CA ILE A 125 -10.85 -9.69 -15.12
C ILE A 125 -9.89 -9.96 -13.95
N CYS A 126 -8.81 -9.19 -13.80
CA CYS A 126 -7.86 -9.43 -12.70
C CYS A 126 -8.28 -8.85 -11.34
N ILE A 127 -9.25 -7.92 -11.31
CA ILE A 127 -9.73 -7.28 -10.07
C ILE A 127 -11.07 -7.88 -9.58
N PHE A 128 -11.86 -8.53 -10.45
CA PHE A 128 -13.18 -9.07 -10.10
C PHE A 128 -13.35 -10.60 -10.25
N VAL A 129 -12.36 -11.36 -10.76
CA VAL A 129 -12.46 -12.84 -10.92
C VAL A 129 -11.60 -13.60 -9.88
N ALA A 130 -11.32 -13.01 -8.74
CA ALA A 130 -10.80 -13.72 -7.56
C ALA A 130 -11.59 -13.32 -6.31
#